data_AF-A0A7C4NUD5-F1
#
_entry.id   AF-A0A7C4NUD5-F1
#
_cell.length_a   1.000
_cell.length_b   1.000
_cell.length_c   1.000
_cell.angle_alpha   90.00
_cell.angle_beta   90.00
_cell.angle_gamma   90.00
#
_symmetry.space_group_name_H-M   'P 1'
#
loop_
_entity.id
_entity.type
_entity.pdbx_description
1 polymer ?
#
loop_
_entity_poly.entity_id
_entity_poly.type
_entity_poly.pdbx_seq_one_letter_code
_entity_poly.pdbx_strand_id
1 'polypeptide(L)'
;MNTYENPRLVLDSSRPPAPGSVAWRSPSNIAIVKYWGKRSVQLPQNPSVSLTLTAAHTDMSLAYALKERPDPSIDLAFFFEDKPHEAFQRKVVAFLESVTPIFPFLRQLQLTLHTANSFPHSTGIASSASSMSALAMCLCSLEQRFFQTLPDPDAFARKASYVARLGSGSACRSIYPYAALWGLTSALPASSDECAAPLDTLLHQVFRSFCDDVLVVSSAEKTVSSRAGHALMEGNPYAQTRYAQAHGRTIRLLDALRSGDLEVFGQIAEEEALTLHALMMCSQPPYLLLQPNTVAILHRVRAFRSDTKLPVYFTLDAGPNVHLLYPASIASTVRPWVDDQLKPLCENGYYLKDTAGPGPIPL
;
A
#
# COMPACT_ATOMS: atom_id res chain seq x y z
N MET A 1 -18.29 11.04 -10.05
CA MET A 1 -16.99 11.21 -9.37
C MET A 1 -17.19 12.23 -8.27
N ASN A 2 -17.00 11.84 -7.02
CA ASN A 2 -16.99 12.80 -5.91
C ASN A 2 -15.54 13.27 -5.76
N THR A 3 -15.23 14.49 -6.19
CA THR A 3 -13.85 15.00 -6.26
C THR A 3 -13.33 15.54 -4.94
N TYR A 4 -14.19 15.65 -3.91
CA TYR A 4 -13.89 16.27 -2.61
C TYR A 4 -13.34 17.70 -2.69
N GLU A 5 -13.40 18.34 -3.86
CA GLU A 5 -13.01 19.73 -4.05
C GLU A 5 -13.88 20.63 -3.18
N ASN A 6 -13.24 21.48 -2.39
CA ASN A 6 -13.95 22.37 -1.49
C ASN A 6 -13.20 23.69 -1.34
N PRO A 7 -13.52 24.69 -2.17
CA PRO A 7 -12.84 25.99 -2.13
C PRO A 7 -13.10 26.76 -0.84
N ARG A 8 -14.01 26.30 0.04
CA ARG A 8 -14.34 26.93 1.32
C ARG A 8 -13.44 26.50 2.48
N LEU A 9 -12.57 25.50 2.30
CA LEU A 9 -11.62 25.07 3.34
C LEU A 9 -10.41 26.02 3.39
N VAL A 10 -10.67 27.29 3.68
CA VAL A 10 -9.68 28.37 3.80
C VAL A 10 -9.71 28.85 5.24
N LEU A 11 -8.55 28.94 5.88
CA LEU A 11 -8.44 29.40 7.27
C LEU A 11 -8.85 30.86 7.39
N ASP A 12 -9.60 31.17 8.43
CA ASP A 12 -9.95 32.54 8.80
C ASP A 12 -8.71 33.24 9.37
N SER A 13 -8.16 34.20 8.62
CA SER A 13 -6.98 34.97 9.05
C SER A 13 -7.25 35.87 10.25
N SER A 14 -8.52 36.16 10.56
CA SER A 14 -8.90 36.92 11.78
C SER A 14 -8.91 36.04 13.04
N ARG A 15 -8.95 34.71 12.88
CA ARG A 15 -8.93 33.72 13.95
C ARG A 15 -7.94 32.61 13.62
N PRO A 16 -6.64 32.94 13.58
CA PRO A 16 -5.61 31.99 13.20
C PRO A 16 -5.59 30.77 14.13
N PRO A 17 -5.50 29.52 13.61
CA PRO A 17 -5.21 28.38 14.47
C PRO A 17 -3.82 28.55 15.09
N ALA A 18 -3.69 28.19 16.36
CA ALA A 18 -2.38 28.08 17.00
C ALA A 18 -1.51 27.03 16.29
N PRO A 19 -0.18 27.20 16.25
CA PRO A 19 0.72 26.17 15.74
C PRO A 19 0.49 24.83 16.42
N GLY A 20 0.64 23.74 15.67
CA GLY A 20 0.41 22.40 16.20
C GLY A 20 0.87 21.32 15.24
N SER A 21 0.55 20.07 15.57
CA SER A 21 0.88 18.92 14.74
C SER A 21 -0.21 17.86 14.76
N VAL A 22 -0.20 17.02 13.73
CA VAL A 22 -0.92 15.75 13.65
C VAL A 22 0.10 14.66 13.33
N ALA A 23 -0.10 13.45 13.84
CA ALA A 23 0.79 12.35 13.56
C ALA A 23 0.02 11.04 13.40
N TRP A 24 0.50 10.20 12.48
CA TRP A 24 -0.10 8.93 12.14
C TRP A 24 0.98 7.90 11.84
N ARG A 25 0.75 6.68 12.32
CA ARG A 25 1.39 5.46 11.82
C ARG A 25 0.44 4.84 10.82
N SER A 26 0.91 4.61 9.60
CA SER A 26 0.13 3.91 8.58
C SER A 26 0.85 2.66 8.09
N PRO A 27 0.16 1.51 8.03
CA PRO A 27 0.76 0.26 7.57
C PRO A 27 0.94 0.22 6.05
N SER A 28 1.88 -0.60 5.60
CA SER A 28 1.95 -1.06 4.22
C SER A 28 0.84 -2.08 3.96
N ASN A 29 0.65 -2.47 2.70
CA ASN A 29 -0.24 -3.56 2.33
C ASN A 29 0.41 -4.45 1.27
N ILE A 30 0.05 -5.73 1.26
CA ILE A 30 0.49 -6.69 0.24
C ILE A 30 -0.69 -7.11 -0.63
N ALA A 31 -0.57 -6.90 -1.94
CA ALA A 31 -1.63 -7.28 -2.87
C ALA A 31 -1.64 -8.80 -3.09
N ILE A 32 -2.80 -9.43 -2.96
CA ILE A 32 -3.04 -10.83 -3.35
C ILE A 32 -3.50 -10.86 -4.81
N VAL A 33 -4.54 -10.09 -5.14
CA VAL A 33 -4.84 -9.73 -6.54
C VAL A 33 -4.13 -8.43 -6.86
N LYS A 34 -3.25 -8.46 -7.87
CA LYS A 34 -2.32 -7.35 -8.14
C LYS A 34 -3.00 -6.19 -8.84
N TYR A 35 -2.63 -4.98 -8.42
CA TYR A 35 -2.87 -3.75 -9.16
C TYR A 35 -1.76 -3.60 -10.21
N TRP A 36 -2.09 -3.75 -11.50
CA TRP A 36 -1.11 -3.61 -12.58
C TRP A 36 -1.76 -3.04 -13.84
N GLY A 37 -1.20 -1.96 -14.38
CA GLY A 37 -1.89 -1.09 -15.35
C GLY A 37 -2.81 -0.07 -14.69
N LYS A 38 -2.90 1.13 -15.28
CA LYS A 38 -3.71 2.24 -14.74
C LYS A 38 -4.30 3.11 -15.84
N ARG A 39 -5.36 3.84 -15.50
CA ARG A 39 -5.97 4.91 -16.28
C ARG A 39 -5.52 6.28 -15.72
N SER A 40 -6.08 7.36 -16.25
CA SER A 40 -5.81 8.72 -15.75
C SER A 40 -6.07 8.83 -14.25
N VAL A 41 -5.35 9.75 -13.60
CA VAL A 41 -5.56 10.10 -12.18
C VAL A 41 -5.45 8.91 -11.21
N GLN A 42 -4.55 7.96 -11.54
CA GLN A 42 -4.26 6.74 -10.77
C GLN A 42 -5.45 5.77 -10.65
N LEU A 43 -6.46 5.85 -11.51
CA LEU A 43 -7.56 4.87 -11.51
C LEU A 43 -7.06 3.50 -11.99
N PRO A 44 -7.57 2.38 -11.44
CA PRO A 44 -7.08 1.06 -11.79
C PRO A 44 -7.70 0.55 -13.10
N GLN A 45 -7.01 -0.35 -13.79
CA GLN A 45 -7.55 -1.11 -14.93
C GLN A 45 -8.34 -2.35 -14.48
N ASN A 46 -8.05 -2.85 -13.28
CA ASN A 46 -8.69 -4.02 -12.69
C ASN A 46 -8.78 -3.88 -11.17
N PRO A 47 -9.73 -4.58 -10.52
CA PRO A 47 -9.78 -4.64 -9.08
C PRO A 47 -8.56 -5.35 -8.51
N SER A 48 -8.20 -4.96 -7.29
CA SER A 48 -7.07 -5.47 -6.52
C SER A 48 -7.51 -5.67 -5.08
N VAL A 49 -6.95 -6.68 -4.42
CA VAL A 49 -7.28 -7.04 -3.04
C VAL A 49 -5.97 -7.22 -2.30
N SER A 50 -5.84 -6.63 -1.11
CA SER A 50 -4.64 -6.72 -0.30
C SER A 50 -4.93 -7.04 1.16
N LEU A 51 -3.93 -7.61 1.83
CA LEU A 51 -3.87 -7.66 3.28
C LEU A 51 -3.10 -6.43 3.81
N THR A 52 -3.62 -5.81 4.86
CA THR A 52 -2.98 -4.67 5.54
C THR A 52 -2.01 -5.20 6.57
N LEU A 53 -0.76 -4.73 6.57
CA LEU A 53 0.31 -5.23 7.43
C LEU A 53 0.35 -4.54 8.80
N THR A 54 1.26 -4.97 9.68
CA THR A 54 1.44 -4.42 11.03
C THR A 54 2.85 -3.90 11.24
N ALA A 55 3.85 -4.77 11.07
CA ALA A 55 5.25 -4.48 11.33
C ALA A 55 5.81 -3.55 10.26
N ALA A 56 5.45 -3.73 8.98
CA ALA A 56 5.79 -2.82 7.90
C ALA A 56 4.86 -1.60 7.89
N HIS A 57 5.35 -0.48 8.40
CA HIS A 57 4.61 0.78 8.47
C HIS A 57 5.49 2.01 8.28
N THR A 58 4.84 3.15 8.01
CA THR A 58 5.43 4.48 8.00
C THR A 58 4.85 5.29 9.15
N ASP A 59 5.72 5.92 9.93
CA ASP A 59 5.36 6.94 10.89
C ASP A 59 5.52 8.31 10.23
N MET A 60 4.55 9.19 10.43
CA MET A 60 4.56 10.54 9.88
C MET A 60 4.00 11.53 10.88
N SER A 61 4.72 12.63 11.09
CA SER A 61 4.24 13.81 11.78
C SER A 61 4.21 14.99 10.82
N LEU A 62 3.10 15.72 10.81
CA LEU A 62 2.91 16.95 10.04
C LEU A 62 2.62 18.09 11.02
N ALA A 63 3.64 18.90 11.27
CA ALA A 63 3.50 20.15 12.01
C ALA A 63 3.09 21.29 11.06
N TYR A 64 2.34 22.24 11.60
CA TYR A 64 1.88 23.42 10.88
C TYR A 64 1.97 24.67 11.74
N ALA A 65 2.22 25.79 11.08
CA ALA A 65 2.00 27.14 11.56
C ALA A 65 1.40 27.97 10.42
N LEU A 66 0.77 29.11 10.72
CA LEU A 66 0.39 30.04 9.66
C LEU A 66 1.63 30.72 9.10
N LYS A 67 1.61 30.96 7.79
CA LYS A 67 2.61 31.80 7.15
C LYS A 67 2.50 33.23 7.66
N GLU A 68 3.65 33.88 7.86
CA GLU A 68 3.71 35.30 8.18
C GLU A 68 3.25 36.20 7.03
N ARG A 69 3.45 35.74 5.78
CA ARG A 69 3.11 36.48 4.57
C ARG A 69 2.26 35.64 3.62
N PRO A 70 1.25 36.22 2.95
CA PRO A 70 0.49 35.52 1.92
C PRO A 70 1.41 35.09 0.77
N ASP A 71 1.55 33.78 0.60
CA ASP A 71 2.28 33.16 -0.52
C ASP A 71 1.46 31.96 -1.01
N PRO A 72 1.05 31.92 -2.29
CA PRO A 72 0.22 30.85 -2.82
C PRO A 72 0.95 29.51 -2.99
N SER A 73 2.28 29.45 -2.87
CA SER A 73 3.06 28.22 -2.98
C SER A 73 2.92 27.33 -1.74
N ILE A 74 3.17 26.02 -1.87
CA ILE A 74 3.33 25.15 -0.71
C ILE A 74 4.69 25.39 -0.03
N ASP A 75 4.67 25.74 1.26
CA ASP A 75 5.85 25.87 2.11
C ASP A 75 6.01 24.62 2.98
N LEU A 76 7.03 23.81 2.68
CA LEU A 76 7.26 22.52 3.33
C LEU A 76 8.75 22.32 3.63
N ALA A 77 9.08 22.19 4.92
CA ALA A 77 10.30 21.53 5.37
C ALA A 77 10.05 20.01 5.48
N PHE A 78 10.96 19.19 4.96
CA PHE A 78 10.79 17.73 4.88
C PHE A 78 12.02 16.99 5.41
N PHE A 79 11.77 16.05 6.33
CA PHE A 79 12.77 15.21 6.96
C PHE A 79 12.39 13.72 6.80
N PHE A 80 13.29 12.94 6.23
CA PHE A 80 13.21 11.49 6.18
C PHE A 80 14.27 10.91 7.12
N GLU A 81 13.85 10.12 8.11
CA GLU A 81 14.75 9.57 9.15
C GLU A 81 15.60 10.68 9.80
N ASP A 82 14.92 11.77 10.19
CA ASP A 82 15.48 12.97 10.82
C ASP A 82 16.50 13.76 10.00
N LYS A 83 16.62 13.46 8.69
CA LYS A 83 17.53 14.15 7.78
C LYS A 83 16.76 14.85 6.65
N PRO A 84 17.17 16.07 6.24
CA PRO A 84 16.62 16.70 5.04
C PRO A 84 16.78 15.79 3.82
N HIS A 85 15.74 15.71 3.00
CA HIS A 85 15.77 14.87 1.80
C HIS A 85 15.06 15.54 0.61
N GLU A 86 15.80 16.38 -0.12
CA GLU A 86 15.25 17.28 -1.14
C GLU A 86 14.43 16.58 -2.25
N ALA A 87 14.88 15.40 -2.72
CA ALA A 87 14.19 14.69 -3.78
C ALA A 87 12.81 14.17 -3.35
N PHE A 88 12.62 13.89 -2.05
CA PHE A 88 11.33 13.48 -1.50
C PHE A 88 10.48 14.71 -1.20
N GLN A 89 11.10 15.75 -0.64
CA GLN A 89 10.46 17.06 -0.47
C GLN A 89 9.80 17.54 -1.76
N ARG A 90 10.53 17.56 -2.89
CA ARG A 90 9.98 17.97 -4.19
C ARG A 90 8.77 17.14 -4.62
N LYS A 91 8.79 15.82 -4.38
CA LYS A 91 7.66 14.92 -4.70
C LYS A 91 6.45 15.20 -3.81
N VAL A 92 6.66 15.44 -2.52
CA VAL A 92 5.59 15.75 -1.58
C VAL A 92 5.00 17.13 -1.87
N VAL A 93 5.83 18.16 -2.12
CA VAL A 93 5.37 19.49 -2.54
C VAL A 93 4.50 19.39 -3.79
N ALA A 94 4.97 18.67 -4.83
CA ALA A 94 4.18 18.49 -6.06
C ALA A 94 2.84 17.78 -5.80
N PHE A 95 2.81 16.81 -4.89
CA PHE A 95 1.56 16.16 -4.47
C PHE A 95 0.65 17.12 -3.70
N LEU A 96 1.16 17.85 -2.71
CA LEU A 96 0.39 18.84 -1.94
C LEU A 96 -0.20 19.92 -2.84
N GLU A 97 0.57 20.42 -3.81
CA GLU A 97 0.06 21.35 -4.84
C GLU A 97 -1.10 20.74 -5.63
N SER A 98 -0.98 19.47 -6.05
CA SER A 98 -2.01 18.79 -6.83
C SER A 98 -3.33 18.58 -6.08
N VAL A 99 -3.31 18.56 -4.74
CA VAL A 99 -4.49 18.40 -3.90
C VAL A 99 -4.99 19.72 -3.30
N THR A 100 -4.43 20.86 -3.71
CA THR A 100 -4.93 22.19 -3.28
C THR A 100 -6.40 22.46 -3.63
N PRO A 101 -7.02 21.89 -4.68
CA PRO A 101 -8.47 21.99 -4.87
C PRO A 101 -9.28 21.29 -3.76
N ILE A 102 -8.71 20.25 -3.12
CA ILE A 102 -9.32 19.50 -2.02
C ILE A 102 -8.97 20.16 -0.67
N PHE A 103 -7.74 20.66 -0.52
CA PHE A 103 -7.22 21.24 0.72
C PHE A 103 -6.61 22.64 0.49
N PRO A 104 -7.42 23.67 0.14
CA PRO A 104 -6.89 24.99 -0.20
C PRO A 104 -6.15 25.69 0.95
N PHE A 105 -6.48 25.38 2.22
CA PHE A 105 -5.78 25.90 3.40
C PHE A 105 -4.28 25.60 3.43
N LEU A 106 -3.79 24.58 2.70
CA LEU A 106 -2.36 24.25 2.68
C LEU A 106 -1.51 25.42 2.22
N ARG A 107 -2.03 26.30 1.35
CA ARG A 107 -1.33 27.51 0.88
C ARG A 107 -1.13 28.56 1.97
N GLN A 108 -1.92 28.50 3.04
CA GLN A 108 -1.84 29.43 4.17
C GLN A 108 -0.87 28.97 5.26
N LEU A 109 -0.37 27.73 5.16
CA LEU A 109 0.44 27.10 6.21
C LEU A 109 1.91 26.99 5.82
N GLN A 110 2.77 27.18 6.80
CA GLN A 110 4.13 26.66 6.83
C GLN A 110 4.08 25.25 7.42
N LEU A 111 4.54 24.26 6.66
CA LEU A 111 4.48 22.85 7.03
C LEU A 111 5.87 22.30 7.36
N THR A 112 5.94 21.42 8.35
CA THR A 112 7.13 20.61 8.62
C THR A 112 6.72 19.15 8.73
N LEU A 113 7.25 18.31 7.84
CA LEU A 113 6.92 16.90 7.75
C LEU A 113 8.13 16.05 8.14
N HIS A 114 7.97 15.25 9.19
CA HIS A 114 8.91 14.20 9.58
C HIS A 114 8.32 12.84 9.24
N THR A 115 9.10 11.97 8.60
CA THR A 115 8.65 10.62 8.26
C THR A 115 9.77 9.59 8.35
N ALA A 116 9.44 8.39 8.82
CA ALA A 116 10.36 7.26 8.91
C ALA A 116 9.61 5.96 8.63
N ASN A 117 10.33 4.95 8.12
CA ASN A 117 9.79 3.60 7.95
C ASN A 117 10.33 2.68 9.05
N SER A 118 9.56 1.66 9.41
CA SER A 118 9.98 0.59 10.34
C SER A 118 10.88 -0.46 9.70
N PHE A 119 11.17 -0.34 8.41
CA PHE A 119 11.98 -1.27 7.64
C PHE A 119 13.03 -0.52 6.83
N PRO A 120 14.19 -1.14 6.54
CA PRO A 120 15.26 -0.48 5.82
C PRO A 120 14.80 0.04 4.46
N HIS A 121 15.35 1.19 4.06
CA HIS A 121 15.13 1.74 2.73
C HIS A 121 15.51 0.72 1.65
N SER A 122 14.82 0.74 0.52
CA SER A 122 15.09 -0.12 -0.64
C SER A 122 14.81 -1.63 -0.48
N THR A 123 14.21 -2.08 0.62
CA THR A 123 13.83 -3.51 0.85
C THR A 123 12.64 -4.01 0.01
N GLY A 124 12.24 -3.31 -1.06
CA GLY A 124 11.15 -3.75 -1.95
C GLY A 124 9.73 -3.68 -1.36
N ILE A 125 9.58 -3.61 -0.03
CA ILE A 125 8.33 -3.38 0.70
C ILE A 125 7.68 -2.09 0.18
N ALA A 126 6.35 -2.10 -0.01
CA ALA A 126 5.59 -1.01 -0.64
C ALA A 126 5.53 0.29 0.18
N SER A 127 6.67 0.91 0.47
CA SER A 127 6.82 2.13 1.28
C SER A 127 5.99 3.31 0.79
N SER A 128 5.77 3.43 -0.54
CA SER A 128 4.91 4.48 -1.09
C SER A 128 3.44 4.36 -0.67
N ALA A 129 2.97 3.14 -0.38
CA ALA A 129 1.58 2.90 0.01
C ALA A 129 1.34 3.39 1.44
N SER A 130 2.18 2.95 2.38
CA SER A 130 2.14 3.40 3.77
C SER A 130 2.40 4.90 3.90
N SER A 131 3.38 5.46 3.19
CA SER A 131 3.72 6.87 3.30
C SER A 131 2.62 7.79 2.78
N MET A 132 2.02 7.48 1.63
CA MET A 132 0.92 8.29 1.07
C MET A 132 -0.37 8.11 1.86
N SER A 133 -0.58 6.94 2.46
CA SER A 133 -1.67 6.70 3.40
C SER A 133 -1.50 7.56 4.67
N ALA A 134 -0.31 7.55 5.29
CA ALA A 134 -0.01 8.40 6.45
C ALA A 134 -0.19 9.90 6.17
N LEU A 135 0.26 10.36 4.99
CA LEU A 135 0.08 11.75 4.56
C LEU A 135 -1.41 12.10 4.39
N ALA A 136 -2.19 11.23 3.73
CA ALA A 136 -3.62 11.45 3.57
C ALA A 136 -4.35 11.50 4.92
N MET A 137 -4.00 10.62 5.87
CA MET A 137 -4.54 10.66 7.24
C MET A 137 -4.22 11.99 7.94
N CYS A 138 -2.99 12.49 7.80
CA CYS A 138 -2.60 13.80 8.35
C CYS A 138 -3.42 14.94 7.71
N LEU A 139 -3.55 14.97 6.39
CA LEU A 139 -4.30 16.02 5.68
C LEU A 139 -5.78 16.04 6.05
N CYS A 140 -6.43 14.88 6.09
CA CYS A 140 -7.82 14.76 6.54
C CYS A 140 -7.98 15.14 8.02
N SER A 141 -6.99 14.83 8.87
CA SER A 141 -6.99 15.23 10.28
C SER A 141 -6.90 16.75 10.45
N LEU A 142 -6.09 17.44 9.64
CA LEU A 142 -6.03 18.90 9.64
C LEU A 142 -7.36 19.51 9.18
N GLU A 143 -7.97 18.98 8.12
CA GLU A 143 -9.31 19.42 7.70
C GLU A 143 -10.34 19.26 8.82
N GLN A 144 -10.39 18.08 9.45
CA GLN A 144 -11.32 17.84 10.56
C GLN A 144 -11.04 18.78 11.74
N ARG A 145 -9.77 19.02 12.07
CA ARG A 145 -9.37 19.92 13.16
C ARG A 145 -9.80 21.37 12.90
N PHE A 146 -9.61 21.87 11.69
CA PHE A 146 -9.85 23.27 11.37
C PHE A 146 -11.30 23.57 11.00
N PHE A 147 -11.99 22.64 10.34
CA PHE A 147 -13.29 22.91 9.73
C PHE A 147 -14.41 21.99 10.21
N GLN A 148 -14.09 20.91 10.94
CA GLN A 148 -15.06 19.95 11.47
C GLN A 148 -15.98 19.32 10.39
N THR A 149 -15.47 19.17 9.16
CA THR A 149 -16.22 18.69 7.99
C THR A 149 -16.23 17.17 7.81
N LEU A 150 -15.43 16.44 8.59
CA LEU A 150 -15.28 14.98 8.55
C LEU A 150 -15.49 14.33 9.94
N PRO A 151 -16.61 14.58 10.64
CA PRO A 151 -16.84 14.00 11.96
C PRO A 151 -17.18 12.50 11.92
N ASP A 152 -17.67 12.00 10.78
CA ASP A 152 -17.98 10.60 10.57
C ASP A 152 -16.70 9.81 10.21
N PRO A 153 -16.32 8.78 11.00
CA PRO A 153 -15.11 7.99 10.73
C PRO A 153 -15.10 7.32 9.36
N ASP A 154 -16.26 6.87 8.86
CA ASP A 154 -16.34 6.21 7.55
C ASP A 154 -16.13 7.20 6.40
N ALA A 155 -16.76 8.38 6.48
CA ALA A 155 -16.50 9.48 5.55
C ALA A 155 -15.05 9.95 5.59
N PHE A 156 -14.45 10.04 6.79
CA PHE A 156 -13.04 10.37 6.97
C PHE A 156 -12.14 9.35 6.27
N ALA A 157 -12.32 8.05 6.55
CA ALA A 157 -11.54 6.97 5.97
C ALA A 157 -11.71 6.92 4.44
N ARG A 158 -12.93 7.11 3.94
CA ARG A 158 -13.22 7.15 2.51
C ARG A 158 -12.51 8.31 1.80
N LYS A 159 -12.49 9.51 2.41
CA LYS A 159 -11.76 10.66 1.86
C LYS A 159 -10.24 10.45 1.94
N ALA A 160 -9.73 9.92 3.05
CA ALA A 160 -8.31 9.59 3.19
C ALA A 160 -7.87 8.54 2.15
N SER A 161 -8.69 7.51 1.90
CA SER A 161 -8.45 6.52 0.85
C SER A 161 -8.43 7.13 -0.55
N TYR A 162 -9.36 8.03 -0.85
CA TYR A 162 -9.38 8.79 -2.11
C TYR A 162 -8.10 9.62 -2.30
N VAL A 163 -7.69 10.37 -1.27
CA VAL A 163 -6.51 11.25 -1.32
C VAL A 163 -5.23 10.42 -1.42
N ALA A 164 -5.13 9.32 -0.67
CA ALA A 164 -3.99 8.41 -0.72
C ALA A 164 -3.78 7.85 -2.15
N ARG A 165 -4.87 7.46 -2.83
CA ARG A 165 -4.85 6.98 -4.23
C ARG A 165 -4.17 7.97 -5.18
N LEU A 166 -4.46 9.26 -5.02
CA LEU A 166 -3.91 10.32 -5.88
C LEU A 166 -2.38 10.38 -5.79
N GLY A 167 -1.82 10.14 -4.59
CA GLY A 167 -0.38 10.07 -4.39
C GLY A 167 0.22 8.75 -4.90
N SER A 168 -0.35 7.63 -4.44
CA SER A 168 0.03 6.28 -4.88
C SER A 168 -1.20 5.39 -4.88
N GLY A 169 -1.53 4.78 -6.02
CA GLY A 169 -2.77 4.01 -6.19
C GLY A 169 -3.00 2.98 -5.08
N SER A 170 -2.00 2.15 -4.77
CA SER A 170 -2.09 1.13 -3.72
C SER A 170 -2.22 1.67 -2.30
N ALA A 171 -1.91 2.95 -2.06
CA ALA A 171 -2.01 3.57 -0.74
C ALA A 171 -3.46 3.64 -0.24
N CYS A 172 -4.44 3.70 -1.15
CA CYS A 172 -5.85 3.76 -0.77
C CYS A 172 -6.31 2.55 0.05
N ARG A 173 -5.67 1.39 -0.14
CA ARG A 173 -5.95 0.14 0.59
C ARG A 173 -5.34 0.11 1.99
N SER A 174 -4.25 0.86 2.22
CA SER A 174 -3.57 0.96 3.53
C SER A 174 -4.38 1.72 4.60
N ILE A 175 -5.50 2.33 4.22
CA ILE A 175 -6.39 3.05 5.14
C ILE A 175 -7.26 2.11 5.97
N TYR A 176 -7.51 0.90 5.48
CA TYR A 176 -8.49 0.00 6.07
C TYR A 176 -7.83 -1.16 6.84
N PRO A 177 -8.44 -1.62 7.93
CA PRO A 177 -7.94 -2.73 8.74
C PRO A 177 -8.01 -4.06 7.97
N TYR A 178 -7.05 -4.93 8.26
CA TYR A 178 -6.88 -6.33 7.87
C TYR A 178 -6.85 -6.63 6.37
N ALA A 179 -7.87 -6.21 5.62
CA ALA A 179 -7.95 -6.40 4.18
C ALA A 179 -8.80 -5.31 3.51
N ALA A 180 -8.43 -4.98 2.28
CA ALA A 180 -9.13 -3.97 1.50
C ALA A 180 -9.18 -4.35 0.02
N LEU A 181 -10.26 -3.92 -0.64
CA LEU A 181 -10.46 -4.05 -2.08
C LEU A 181 -10.43 -2.68 -2.74
N TRP A 182 -9.73 -2.53 -3.87
CA TRP A 182 -9.77 -1.32 -4.68
C TRP A 182 -9.98 -1.65 -6.15
N GLY A 183 -10.95 -0.97 -6.77
CA GLY A 183 -11.41 -1.17 -8.15
C GLY A 183 -12.81 -1.79 -8.21
N LEU A 184 -13.60 -1.42 -9.21
CA LEU A 184 -14.98 -1.88 -9.36
C LEU A 184 -15.07 -3.40 -9.56
N THR A 185 -16.00 -4.04 -8.85
CA THR A 185 -16.34 -5.46 -9.00
C THR A 185 -17.81 -5.72 -8.66
N SER A 186 -18.42 -6.71 -9.31
CA SER A 186 -19.79 -7.14 -9.02
C SER A 186 -19.92 -7.87 -7.68
N ALA A 187 -18.83 -8.41 -7.13
CA ALA A 187 -18.83 -9.19 -5.89
C ALA A 187 -18.85 -8.35 -4.60
N LEU A 188 -18.74 -7.02 -4.72
CA LEU A 188 -18.80 -6.08 -3.59
C LEU A 188 -19.49 -4.77 -4.03
N PRO A 189 -20.76 -4.54 -3.64
CA PRO A 189 -21.50 -3.33 -4.00
C PRO A 189 -20.82 -2.02 -3.58
N ALA A 190 -20.08 -2.03 -2.48
CA ALA A 190 -19.32 -0.87 -1.98
C ALA A 190 -17.99 -0.63 -2.71
N SER A 191 -17.62 -1.47 -3.69
CA SER A 191 -16.37 -1.31 -4.44
C SER A 191 -16.35 -0.01 -5.25
N SER A 192 -15.15 0.52 -5.46
CA SER A 192 -14.96 1.77 -6.19
C SER A 192 -13.60 1.81 -6.88
N ASP A 193 -13.54 2.46 -8.03
CA ASP A 193 -12.27 2.84 -8.66
C ASP A 193 -11.62 4.04 -7.96
N GLU A 194 -12.40 4.82 -7.20
CA GLU A 194 -11.96 6.08 -6.61
C GLU A 194 -11.41 5.94 -5.18
N CYS A 195 -11.82 4.91 -4.45
CA CYS A 195 -11.30 4.62 -3.12
C CYS A 195 -11.34 3.12 -2.87
N ALA A 196 -10.56 2.64 -1.91
CA ALA A 196 -10.71 1.26 -1.47
C ALA A 196 -11.99 1.11 -0.64
N ALA A 197 -12.46 -0.14 -0.54
CA ALA A 197 -13.53 -0.56 0.33
C ALA A 197 -12.95 -1.53 1.39
N PRO A 198 -13.33 -1.38 2.67
CA PRO A 198 -12.91 -2.29 3.72
C PRO A 198 -13.51 -3.68 3.52
N LEU A 199 -12.78 -4.72 3.91
CA LEU A 199 -13.26 -6.10 3.91
C LEU A 199 -13.40 -6.70 5.31
N ASP A 200 -13.07 -5.97 6.38
CA ASP A 200 -13.03 -6.48 7.76
C ASP A 200 -14.30 -7.23 8.19
N THR A 201 -15.48 -6.70 7.91
CA THR A 201 -16.76 -7.33 8.28
C THR A 201 -17.06 -8.61 7.51
N LEU A 202 -16.38 -8.83 6.39
CA LEU A 202 -16.52 -10.00 5.51
C LEU A 202 -15.37 -10.98 5.66
N LEU A 203 -14.40 -10.70 6.53
CA LEU A 203 -13.14 -11.44 6.62
C LEU A 203 -13.25 -12.60 7.63
N HIS A 204 -12.94 -13.82 7.17
CA HIS A 204 -12.83 -14.97 8.06
C HIS A 204 -11.72 -14.77 9.10
N GLN A 205 -11.93 -15.26 10.32
CA GLN A 205 -11.03 -15.01 11.46
C GLN A 205 -9.57 -15.43 11.20
N VAL A 206 -9.35 -16.46 10.38
CA VAL A 206 -8.00 -16.93 10.02
C VAL A 206 -7.15 -15.84 9.37
N PHE A 207 -7.76 -14.93 8.60
CA PHE A 207 -7.04 -13.89 7.87
C PHE A 207 -6.76 -12.64 8.71
N ARG A 208 -7.44 -12.45 9.84
CA ARG A 208 -7.19 -11.31 10.76
C ARG A 208 -5.84 -11.38 11.46
N SER A 209 -5.22 -12.56 11.48
CA SER A 209 -3.89 -12.80 12.03
C SER A 209 -2.97 -13.50 11.03
N PHE A 210 -3.27 -13.39 9.73
CA PHE A 210 -2.45 -14.04 8.70
C PHE A 210 -1.02 -13.49 8.73
N CYS A 211 -0.03 -14.36 8.73
CA CYS A 211 1.37 -13.97 8.66
C CYS A 211 1.75 -13.61 7.23
N ASP A 212 2.59 -12.58 7.11
CA ASP A 212 3.26 -12.16 5.88
C ASP A 212 4.73 -11.86 6.19
N ASP A 213 5.55 -12.91 6.26
CA ASP A 213 6.97 -12.71 6.52
C ASP A 213 7.69 -12.31 5.22
N VAL A 214 8.35 -11.15 5.21
CA VAL A 214 9.02 -10.58 4.03
C VAL A 214 10.47 -11.02 3.98
N LEU A 215 10.78 -11.97 3.09
CA LEU A 215 12.11 -12.47 2.80
C LEU A 215 12.82 -11.50 1.85
N VAL A 216 13.82 -10.77 2.35
CA VAL A 216 14.56 -9.78 1.58
C VAL A 216 15.68 -10.48 0.81
N VAL A 217 15.43 -10.75 -0.47
CA VAL A 217 16.40 -11.35 -1.39
C VAL A 217 17.41 -10.30 -1.87
N SER A 218 16.96 -9.07 -2.11
CA SER A 218 17.80 -7.96 -2.50
C SER A 218 17.18 -6.61 -2.10
N SER A 219 18.02 -5.73 -1.56
CA SER A 219 17.73 -4.33 -1.22
C SER A 219 18.24 -3.36 -2.28
N ALA A 220 18.69 -3.86 -3.44
CA ALA A 220 19.08 -3.00 -4.54
C ALA A 220 17.90 -2.13 -4.99
N GLU A 221 18.20 -0.90 -5.42
CA GLU A 221 17.16 -0.02 -5.96
C GLU A 221 16.37 -0.70 -7.07
N LYS A 222 15.06 -0.46 -7.09
CA LYS A 222 14.17 -1.04 -8.10
C LYS A 222 14.64 -0.61 -9.48
N THR A 223 14.97 -1.58 -10.33
CA THR A 223 15.33 -1.37 -11.74
C THR A 223 14.20 -0.70 -12.52
N VAL A 224 12.95 -0.86 -12.08
CA VAL A 224 11.76 -0.25 -12.66
C VAL A 224 10.96 0.45 -11.59
N SER A 225 10.75 1.76 -11.73
CA SER A 225 9.84 2.51 -10.86
C SER A 225 8.39 1.99 -11.04
N SER A 226 7.55 2.07 -10.01
CA SER A 226 6.15 1.66 -10.12
C SER A 226 5.43 2.35 -11.29
N ARG A 227 5.68 3.65 -11.51
CA ARG A 227 5.10 4.39 -12.64
C ARG A 227 5.48 3.76 -13.98
N ALA A 228 6.75 3.45 -14.17
CA ALA A 228 7.24 2.79 -15.38
C ALA A 228 6.64 1.37 -15.50
N GLY A 229 6.58 0.61 -14.41
CA GLY A 229 6.00 -0.72 -14.36
C GLY A 229 4.54 -0.75 -14.82
N HIS A 230 3.70 0.17 -14.33
CA HIS A 230 2.30 0.28 -14.79
C HIS A 230 2.18 0.64 -16.27
N ALA A 231 3.10 1.47 -16.80
CA ALA A 231 3.11 1.84 -18.21
C ALA A 231 3.47 0.66 -19.13
N LEU A 232 4.10 -0.41 -18.61
CA LEU A 232 4.38 -1.63 -19.39
C LEU A 232 3.13 -2.40 -19.81
N MET A 233 1.96 -2.02 -19.30
CA MET A 233 0.68 -2.56 -19.74
C MET A 233 0.09 -1.80 -20.93
N GLU A 234 0.59 -0.61 -21.25
CA GLU A 234 0.20 0.15 -22.44
C GLU A 234 0.77 -0.56 -23.67
N GLY A 235 -0.09 -1.05 -24.55
CA GLY A 235 0.32 -1.82 -25.73
C GLY A 235 0.75 -3.27 -25.45
N ASN A 236 0.66 -3.74 -24.20
CA ASN A 236 1.00 -5.13 -23.89
C ASN A 236 -0.06 -6.09 -24.49
N PRO A 237 0.35 -7.09 -25.30
CA PRO A 237 -0.60 -7.97 -25.99
C PRO A 237 -1.45 -8.82 -25.02
N TYR A 238 -1.01 -9.01 -23.78
CA TYR A 238 -1.69 -9.81 -22.78
C TYR A 238 -2.56 -8.98 -21.81
N ALA A 239 -2.61 -7.65 -21.98
CA ALA A 239 -3.27 -6.75 -21.03
C ALA A 239 -4.75 -7.06 -20.81
N GLN A 240 -5.52 -7.21 -21.89
CA GLN A 240 -6.97 -7.44 -21.78
C GLN A 240 -7.30 -8.77 -21.09
N THR A 241 -6.59 -9.84 -21.46
CA THR A 241 -6.72 -11.15 -20.81
C THR A 241 -6.35 -11.07 -19.33
N ARG A 242 -5.27 -10.35 -18.99
CA ARG A 242 -4.86 -10.13 -17.60
C ARG A 242 -5.95 -9.43 -16.78
N TYR A 243 -6.57 -8.38 -17.32
CA TYR A 243 -7.60 -7.63 -16.60
C TYR A 243 -8.83 -8.51 -16.35
N ALA A 244 -9.30 -9.26 -17.36
CA ALA A 244 -10.40 -10.22 -17.20
C ALA A 244 -10.08 -11.30 -16.15
N GLN A 245 -8.86 -11.82 -16.15
CA GLN A 245 -8.39 -12.78 -15.16
C GLN A 245 -8.41 -12.19 -13.74
N ALA A 246 -7.96 -10.95 -13.56
CA ALA A 246 -7.96 -10.28 -12.26
C ALA A 246 -9.38 -10.09 -11.70
N HIS A 247 -10.35 -9.75 -12.56
CA HIS A 247 -11.76 -9.68 -12.19
C HIS A 247 -12.28 -11.03 -11.69
N GLY A 248 -12.05 -12.11 -12.45
CA GLY A 248 -12.47 -13.45 -12.05
C GLY A 248 -11.80 -13.92 -10.74
N ARG A 249 -10.49 -13.66 -10.58
CA ARG A 249 -9.75 -13.98 -9.35
C ARG A 249 -10.21 -13.15 -8.16
N THR A 250 -10.60 -11.88 -8.36
CA THR A 250 -11.15 -11.05 -7.29
C THR A 250 -12.41 -11.66 -6.70
N ILE A 251 -13.34 -12.12 -7.55
CA ILE A 251 -14.58 -12.76 -7.10
C ILE A 251 -14.26 -14.00 -6.26
N ARG A 252 -13.44 -14.92 -6.81
CA ARG A 252 -13.03 -16.15 -6.11
C ARG A 252 -12.28 -15.88 -4.81
N LEU A 253 -11.39 -14.88 -4.79
CA LEU A 253 -10.64 -14.52 -3.61
C LEU A 253 -11.55 -13.94 -2.52
N LEU A 254 -12.54 -13.12 -2.87
CA LEU A 254 -13.48 -12.60 -1.88
C LEU A 254 -14.28 -13.73 -1.22
N ASP A 255 -14.67 -14.74 -1.97
CA ASP A 255 -15.34 -15.91 -1.40
C ASP A 255 -14.40 -16.71 -0.48
N ALA A 256 -13.15 -16.92 -0.89
CA ALA A 256 -12.14 -17.57 -0.05
C ALA A 256 -11.84 -16.80 1.25
N LEU A 257 -11.73 -15.48 1.16
CA LEU A 257 -11.54 -14.60 2.32
C LEU A 257 -12.71 -14.66 3.29
N ARG A 258 -13.95 -14.86 2.80
CA ARG A 258 -15.16 -15.01 3.61
C ARG A 258 -15.27 -16.38 4.26
N SER A 259 -14.95 -17.45 3.53
CA SER A 259 -15.10 -18.83 3.99
C SER A 259 -13.90 -19.36 4.79
N GLY A 260 -12.74 -18.70 4.71
CA GLY A 260 -11.50 -19.22 5.29
C GLY A 260 -10.80 -20.25 4.41
N ASP A 261 -11.10 -20.29 3.11
CA ASP A 261 -10.50 -21.23 2.16
C ASP A 261 -9.04 -20.86 1.85
N LEU A 262 -8.12 -21.49 2.57
CA LEU A 262 -6.69 -21.26 2.45
C LEU A 262 -6.11 -21.80 1.14
N GLU A 263 -6.71 -22.83 0.56
CA GLU A 263 -6.22 -23.45 -0.67
C GLU A 263 -6.48 -22.53 -1.86
N VAL A 264 -7.72 -22.05 -2.01
CA VAL A 264 -8.08 -21.09 -3.06
C VAL A 264 -7.35 -19.77 -2.86
N PHE A 265 -7.23 -19.28 -1.63
CA PHE A 265 -6.44 -18.08 -1.32
C PHE A 265 -4.99 -18.23 -1.81
N GLY A 266 -4.34 -19.33 -1.41
CA GLY A 266 -2.95 -19.59 -1.71
C GLY A 266 -2.67 -19.80 -3.20
N GLN A 267 -3.56 -20.52 -3.89
CA GLN A 267 -3.52 -20.68 -5.34
C GLN A 267 -3.56 -19.31 -6.03
N ILE A 268 -4.52 -18.45 -5.68
CA ILE A 268 -4.67 -17.12 -6.29
C ILE A 268 -3.44 -16.26 -6.00
N ALA A 269 -2.93 -16.27 -4.76
CA ALA A 269 -1.77 -15.48 -4.36
C ALA A 269 -0.51 -15.79 -5.18
N GLU A 270 -0.20 -17.08 -5.37
CA GLU A 270 0.96 -17.52 -6.18
C GLU A 270 0.75 -17.23 -7.66
N GLU A 271 -0.42 -17.55 -8.20
CA GLU A 271 -0.68 -17.38 -9.63
C GLU A 271 -0.70 -15.90 -10.03
N GLU A 272 -1.26 -15.01 -9.20
CA GLU A 272 -1.25 -13.56 -9.44
C GLU A 272 0.17 -13.00 -9.43
N ALA A 273 1.01 -13.44 -8.49
CA ALA A 273 2.41 -13.06 -8.44
C ALA A 273 3.15 -13.51 -9.71
N LEU A 274 3.03 -14.79 -10.08
CA LEU A 274 3.70 -15.32 -11.27
C LEU A 274 3.19 -14.67 -12.57
N THR A 275 1.89 -14.38 -12.67
CA THR A 275 1.32 -13.68 -13.82
C THR A 275 1.90 -12.27 -13.94
N LEU A 276 2.01 -11.53 -12.83
CA LEU A 276 2.63 -10.21 -12.81
C LEU A 276 4.07 -10.25 -13.36
N HIS A 277 4.89 -11.19 -12.88
CA HIS A 277 6.26 -11.36 -13.36
C HIS A 277 6.34 -11.80 -14.82
N ALA A 278 5.45 -12.68 -15.28
CA ALA A 278 5.38 -13.06 -16.70
C ALA A 278 5.06 -11.86 -17.60
N LEU A 279 4.13 -10.99 -17.20
CA LEU A 279 3.80 -9.78 -17.97
C LEU A 279 4.98 -8.81 -18.09
N MET A 280 5.80 -8.71 -17.04
CA MET A 280 7.04 -7.92 -17.07
C MET A 280 8.12 -8.57 -17.94
N MET A 281 8.22 -9.91 -17.97
CA MET A 281 9.12 -10.60 -18.90
C MET A 281 8.68 -10.44 -20.36
N CYS A 282 7.37 -10.32 -20.60
CA CYS A 282 6.79 -10.14 -21.93
C CYS A 282 6.55 -8.67 -22.32
N SER A 283 7.01 -7.70 -21.52
CA SER A 283 6.87 -6.28 -21.85
C SER A 283 7.96 -5.79 -22.81
N GLN A 284 7.85 -4.54 -23.25
CA GLN A 284 8.84 -3.87 -24.10
C GLN A 284 9.29 -2.55 -23.43
N PRO A 285 10.55 -2.46 -22.94
CA PRO A 285 11.53 -3.54 -22.84
C PRO A 285 11.10 -4.63 -21.83
N PRO A 286 11.65 -5.85 -21.95
CA PRO A 286 11.37 -6.93 -21.00
C PRO A 286 12.18 -6.74 -19.72
N TYR A 287 11.62 -7.16 -18.58
CA TYR A 287 12.27 -7.12 -17.27
C TYR A 287 12.26 -8.48 -16.59
N LEU A 288 13.43 -8.88 -16.10
CA LEU A 288 13.59 -10.04 -15.24
C LEU A 288 13.83 -9.58 -13.81
N LEU A 289 12.75 -9.53 -13.01
CA LEU A 289 12.83 -9.09 -11.61
C LEU A 289 13.11 -10.24 -10.62
N LEU A 290 12.88 -11.49 -11.04
CA LEU A 290 13.18 -12.66 -10.21
C LEU A 290 14.69 -12.91 -10.21
N GLN A 291 15.26 -13.11 -9.02
CA GLN A 291 16.66 -13.49 -8.85
C GLN A 291 16.80 -14.99 -8.56
N PRO A 292 17.99 -15.59 -8.68
CA PRO A 292 18.20 -17.01 -8.39
C PRO A 292 17.67 -17.43 -7.01
N ASN A 293 17.94 -16.62 -5.98
CA ASN A 293 17.47 -16.87 -4.62
C ASN A 293 15.94 -16.72 -4.50
N THR A 294 15.33 -15.80 -5.24
CA THR A 294 13.86 -15.72 -5.33
C THR A 294 13.29 -17.06 -5.79
N VAL A 295 13.79 -17.58 -6.92
CA VAL A 295 13.33 -18.85 -7.51
C VAL A 295 13.57 -20.03 -6.56
N ALA A 296 14.74 -20.08 -5.91
CA ALA A 296 15.06 -21.10 -4.93
C ALA A 296 14.09 -21.09 -3.72
N ILE A 297 13.71 -19.91 -3.22
CA ILE A 297 12.69 -19.77 -2.17
C ILE A 297 11.36 -20.35 -2.65
N LEU A 298 10.89 -19.99 -3.87
CA LEU A 298 9.58 -20.47 -4.37
C LEU A 298 9.52 -22.00 -4.45
N HIS A 299 10.62 -22.64 -4.89
CA HIS A 299 10.71 -24.09 -4.91
C HIS A 299 10.68 -24.70 -3.50
N ARG A 300 11.41 -24.13 -2.55
CA ARG A 300 11.42 -24.60 -1.15
C ARG A 300 10.06 -24.46 -0.48
N VAL A 301 9.34 -23.36 -0.72
CA VAL A 301 7.96 -23.17 -0.21
C VAL A 301 7.02 -24.25 -0.74
N ARG A 302 7.08 -24.54 -2.04
CA ARG A 302 6.24 -25.58 -2.66
C ARG A 302 6.56 -26.98 -2.15
N ALA A 303 7.85 -27.31 -2.00
CA ALA A 303 8.29 -28.58 -1.43
C ALA A 303 7.80 -28.72 0.03
N PHE A 304 8.02 -27.70 0.86
CA PHE A 304 7.56 -27.70 2.25
C PHE A 304 6.04 -27.88 2.36
N ARG A 305 5.24 -27.15 1.56
CA ARG A 305 3.78 -27.33 1.51
C ARG A 305 3.40 -28.74 1.06
N SER A 306 4.10 -29.30 0.06
CA SER A 306 3.84 -30.66 -0.44
C SER A 306 4.10 -31.72 0.64
N ASP A 307 5.21 -31.61 1.36
CA ASP A 307 5.67 -32.61 2.32
C ASP A 307 4.87 -32.56 3.63
N THR A 308 4.59 -31.35 4.11
CA THR A 308 3.94 -31.14 5.41
C THR A 308 2.43 -31.01 5.34
N LYS A 309 1.88 -30.72 4.14
CA LYS A 309 0.49 -30.32 3.91
C LYS A 309 0.07 -29.04 4.64
N LEU A 310 1.01 -28.27 5.18
CA LEU A 310 0.72 -27.01 5.84
C LEU A 310 0.46 -25.90 4.80
N PRO A 311 -0.54 -25.02 5.02
CA PRO A 311 -0.93 -23.96 4.09
C PRO A 311 0.06 -22.79 4.09
N VAL A 312 1.24 -23.00 3.51
CA VAL A 312 2.27 -21.98 3.30
C VAL A 312 2.34 -21.63 1.83
N TYR A 313 2.18 -20.36 1.51
CA TYR A 313 2.15 -19.84 0.14
C TYR A 313 3.10 -18.66 0.00
N PHE A 314 3.25 -18.17 -1.23
CA PHE A 314 4.04 -16.98 -1.49
C PHE A 314 3.27 -15.97 -2.36
N THR A 315 3.67 -14.71 -2.25
CA THR A 315 3.38 -13.70 -3.26
C THR A 315 4.59 -12.80 -3.48
N LEU A 316 4.59 -12.05 -4.58
CA LEU A 316 5.66 -11.13 -4.95
C LEU A 316 5.04 -9.87 -5.58
N ASP A 317 5.63 -8.73 -5.29
CA ASP A 317 5.38 -7.48 -6.02
C ASP A 317 6.42 -7.29 -7.13
N ALA A 318 6.52 -6.09 -7.71
CA ALA A 318 7.52 -5.78 -8.73
C ALA A 318 8.94 -5.69 -8.14
N GLY A 319 9.53 -6.85 -7.81
CA GLY A 319 10.87 -7.00 -7.26
C GLY A 319 11.21 -8.46 -6.90
N PRO A 320 12.42 -8.73 -6.38
CA PRO A 320 12.89 -10.09 -6.06
C PRO A 320 12.46 -10.60 -4.69
N ASN A 321 11.92 -9.74 -3.82
CA ASN A 321 11.61 -10.09 -2.43
C ASN A 321 10.31 -10.89 -2.35
N VAL A 322 10.32 -11.89 -1.46
CA VAL A 322 9.24 -12.88 -1.36
C VAL A 322 8.45 -12.63 -0.08
N HIS A 323 7.14 -12.51 -0.22
CA HIS A 323 6.20 -12.46 0.88
C HIS A 323 5.72 -13.88 1.18
N LEU A 324 6.03 -14.40 2.37
CA LEU A 324 5.65 -15.74 2.81
C LEU A 324 4.34 -15.68 3.60
N LEU A 325 3.31 -16.29 3.05
CA LEU A 325 1.92 -16.16 3.48
C LEU A 325 1.46 -17.44 4.19
N TYR A 326 1.05 -17.36 5.46
CA TYR A 326 0.57 -18.51 6.22
C TYR A 326 -0.31 -18.14 7.43
N PRO A 327 -1.19 -19.03 7.93
CA PRO A 327 -1.96 -18.77 9.15
C PRO A 327 -1.09 -18.65 10.42
N ALA A 328 -1.43 -17.74 11.33
CA ALA A 328 -0.71 -17.62 12.61
C ALA A 328 -0.67 -18.92 13.43
N SER A 329 -1.67 -19.79 13.31
CA SER A 329 -1.73 -21.06 14.03
C SER A 329 -0.57 -22.02 13.72
N ILE A 330 0.10 -21.84 12.57
CA ILE A 330 1.24 -22.68 12.16
C ILE A 330 2.58 -21.94 12.24
N ALA A 331 2.61 -20.72 12.77
CA ALA A 331 3.82 -19.88 12.82
C ALA A 331 4.97 -20.50 13.61
N SER A 332 4.67 -21.24 14.69
CA SER A 332 5.66 -21.95 15.51
C SER A 332 6.36 -23.08 14.75
N THR A 333 5.72 -23.63 13.71
CA THR A 333 6.32 -24.65 12.83
C THR A 333 7.03 -24.01 11.64
N VAL A 334 6.43 -22.97 11.03
CA VAL A 334 6.94 -22.34 9.81
C VAL A 334 8.21 -21.53 10.10
N ARG A 335 8.27 -20.73 11.17
CA ARG A 335 9.40 -19.82 11.42
C ARG A 335 10.75 -20.53 11.65
N PRO A 336 10.83 -21.65 12.42
CA PRO A 336 12.06 -22.42 12.50
C PRO A 336 12.52 -22.95 11.13
N TRP A 337 11.58 -23.40 10.29
CA TRP A 337 11.89 -23.82 8.93
C TRP A 337 12.37 -22.64 8.06
N VAL A 338 11.78 -21.45 8.19
CA VAL A 338 12.27 -20.24 7.52
C VAL A 338 13.69 -19.91 7.95
N ASP A 339 13.97 -19.95 9.26
CA ASP A 339 15.30 -19.64 9.80
C ASP A 339 16.39 -20.59 9.30
N ASP A 340 16.06 -21.87 9.14
CA ASP A 340 16.97 -22.91 8.64
C ASP A 340 17.09 -22.90 7.10
N GLN A 341 15.96 -22.83 6.39
CA GLN A 341 15.91 -23.11 4.96
C GLN A 341 15.78 -21.87 4.07
N LEU A 342 15.22 -20.75 4.52
CA LEU A 342 14.97 -19.59 3.65
C LEU A 342 15.85 -18.39 4.00
N LYS A 343 16.14 -18.18 5.28
CA LYS A 343 17.01 -17.10 5.77
C LYS A 343 18.39 -17.09 5.10
N PRO A 344 19.06 -18.24 4.83
CA PRO A 344 20.34 -18.24 4.10
C PRO A 344 20.26 -17.72 2.66
N LEU A 345 19.05 -17.65 2.08
CA LEU A 345 18.81 -17.11 0.73
C LEU A 345 18.49 -15.61 0.74
N CYS A 346 18.31 -15.01 1.93
CA CYS A 346 18.04 -13.59 2.10
C CYS A 346 19.34 -12.80 2.19
N GLU A 347 19.34 -11.59 1.66
CA GLU A 347 20.44 -10.64 1.81
C GLU A 347 20.70 -10.37 3.30
N ASN A 348 21.95 -10.55 3.72
CA ASN A 348 22.38 -10.44 5.12
C ASN A 348 21.59 -11.32 6.11
N GLY A 349 20.90 -12.36 5.61
CA GLY A 349 20.02 -13.20 6.43
C GLY A 349 18.84 -12.43 7.03
N TYR A 350 18.42 -11.33 6.41
CA TYR A 350 17.35 -10.48 6.93
C TYR A 350 15.98 -10.86 6.35
N TYR A 351 15.00 -11.00 7.24
CA TYR A 351 13.58 -11.02 6.86
C TYR A 351 12.75 -10.32 7.93
N LEU A 352 11.69 -9.66 7.50
CA LEU A 352 10.75 -8.98 8.38
C LEU A 352 9.61 -9.93 8.73
N LYS A 353 9.41 -10.20 10.03
CA LYS A 353 8.24 -10.93 10.51
C LYS A 353 7.05 -9.98 10.57
N ASP A 354 5.96 -10.30 9.88
CA ASP A 354 4.77 -9.44 9.82
C ASP A 354 3.46 -10.25 9.88
N THR A 355 2.35 -9.55 10.13
CA THR A 355 1.00 -10.08 10.20
C THR A 355 -0.03 -9.06 9.71
N ALA A 356 -1.20 -9.55 9.31
CA ALA A 356 -2.37 -8.72 9.06
C ALA A 356 -2.70 -7.85 10.29
N GLY A 357 -3.03 -6.58 10.06
CA GLY A 357 -3.09 -5.56 11.12
C GLY A 357 -4.28 -4.62 11.06
N PRO A 358 -4.51 -3.82 12.12
CA PRO A 358 -5.72 -3.02 12.31
C PRO A 358 -5.77 -1.71 11.50
N GLY A 359 -4.86 -1.48 10.55
CA GLY A 359 -4.83 -0.24 9.78
C GLY A 359 -4.08 0.90 10.47
N PRO A 360 -4.27 2.15 10.00
CA PRO A 360 -3.58 3.31 10.55
C PRO A 360 -3.99 3.64 11.98
N ILE A 361 -3.05 4.14 12.78
CA ILE A 361 -3.29 4.60 14.16
C ILE A 361 -2.71 6.01 14.36
N PRO A 362 -3.36 6.88 15.16
CA PRO A 362 -2.78 8.15 15.54
C PRO A 362 -1.55 7.92 16.45
N LEU A 363 -0.57 8.82 16.36
CA LEU A 363 0.66 8.81 17.19
C LEU A 363 0.66 9.91 18.25
#